data_AF-A0A8C2EB55-F1
#
_entry.id   AF-A0A8C2EB55-F1
#
_cell.length_a   1.000
_cell.length_b   1.000
_cell.length_c   1.000
_cell.angle_alpha   90.00
_cell.angle_beta   90.00
_cell.angle_gamma   90.00
#
_symmetry.space_group_name_H-M   'P 1'
#
loop_
_entity.id
_entity.type
_entity.pdbx_description
1 polymer ?
#
loop_
_entity_poly.entity_id
_entity_poly.type
_entity_poly.pdbx_seq_one_letter_code
_entity_poly.pdbx_strand_id
1 'polypeptide(L)'
;RGEEEIQKECALFPSAAVGETQSSVSAAEDLQTYSEREWKGNTTKSLLIRKGYEAIASEFNLRKVRGDNYCALRAVLFQVLSQSKQLPAWLHDSDIKKNNYFNWQEAVQCKSLEERERMCQQVFRGHDEEYELLEALKFLMLRTAVQLHSDMEKGSDVPEFCWLLFARDSSKCPKTFLTNHLRHVGFNGGLEQVEMCLLGYSLQETIRVVRLYKCDTEEFITYYPNDHKNASPLCLLTEDDRHYNVLVPKKPPKFDAYGRPKWNPPSDGQSSITTRL
;
A
#
# COMPACT_ATOMS: atom_id res chain seq x y z
N ARG A 1 -10.37 22.37 31.85
CA ARG A 1 -11.40 22.28 30.78
C ARG A 1 -10.88 21.61 29.49
N GLY A 2 -9.61 21.21 29.40
CA GLY A 2 -9.05 20.59 28.17
C GLY A 2 -8.87 19.07 28.22
N GLU A 3 -8.83 18.43 29.39
CA GLU A 3 -8.61 16.97 29.49
C GLU A 3 -9.91 16.17 29.27
N GLU A 4 -11.05 16.70 29.69
CA GLU A 4 -12.37 16.06 29.48
C GLU A 4 -12.86 16.15 28.02
N GLU A 5 -12.39 17.14 27.24
CA GLU A 5 -12.72 17.26 25.81
C GLU A 5 -11.89 16.28 24.96
N ILE A 6 -10.62 16.05 25.31
CA ILE A 6 -9.76 15.04 24.65
C ILE A 6 -10.26 13.62 24.95
N GLN A 7 -10.71 13.35 26.19
CA GLN A 7 -11.31 12.05 26.53
C GLN A 7 -12.66 11.82 25.82
N LYS A 8 -13.43 12.89 25.55
CA LYS A 8 -14.66 12.80 24.77
C LYS A 8 -14.40 12.55 23.28
N GLU A 9 -13.33 13.11 22.70
CA GLU A 9 -12.92 12.80 21.31
C GLU A 9 -12.39 11.36 21.16
N CYS A 10 -11.65 10.83 22.14
CA CYS A 10 -11.24 9.41 22.14
C CYS A 10 -12.43 8.44 22.33
N ALA A 11 -13.55 8.88 22.89
CA ALA A 11 -14.76 8.05 23.06
C ALA A 11 -15.64 7.97 21.79
N LEU A 12 -15.25 8.67 20.71
CA LEU A 12 -15.97 8.73 19.44
C LEU A 12 -15.51 7.69 18.40
N PHE A 13 -14.60 6.77 18.75
CA PHE A 13 -14.41 5.56 17.94
C PHE A 13 -15.74 4.82 17.89
N PRO A 14 -16.39 4.68 16.72
CA PRO A 14 -17.56 3.86 16.62
C PRO A 14 -17.15 2.45 16.99
N SER A 15 -17.71 1.92 18.08
CA SER A 15 -17.81 0.47 18.28
C SER A 15 -18.71 -0.04 17.15
N ALA A 16 -18.10 -0.25 15.98
CA ALA A 16 -18.74 -0.91 14.88
C ALA A 16 -19.04 -2.32 15.37
N ALA A 17 -20.32 -2.67 15.43
CA ALA A 17 -20.79 -4.01 15.72
C ALA A 17 -19.94 -5.02 14.93
N VAL A 18 -19.13 -5.79 15.65
CA VAL A 18 -18.20 -6.77 15.12
C VAL A 18 -19.04 -7.95 14.62
N GLY A 19 -19.50 -7.85 13.38
CA GLY A 19 -19.79 -9.01 12.57
C GLY A 19 -18.46 -9.64 12.17
N GLU A 20 -18.19 -10.83 12.74
CA GLU A 20 -17.16 -11.82 12.40
C GLU A 20 -15.75 -11.29 12.03
N THR A 21 -14.76 -11.67 12.84
CA THR A 21 -13.33 -11.92 12.62
C THR A 21 -12.75 -11.82 11.18
N GLN A 22 -13.03 -10.75 10.44
CA GLN A 22 -12.68 -10.63 9.03
C GLN A 22 -11.41 -9.80 8.90
N SER A 23 -10.39 -10.41 8.31
CA SER A 23 -9.12 -9.75 8.00
C SER A 23 -9.36 -8.44 7.23
N SER A 24 -8.61 -7.40 7.57
CA SER A 24 -8.72 -6.09 6.92
C SER A 24 -8.14 -6.09 5.50
N VAL A 25 -7.43 -7.16 5.12
CA VAL A 25 -6.99 -7.47 3.75
C VAL A 25 -7.30 -8.93 3.45
N SER A 26 -8.20 -9.19 2.49
CA SER A 26 -8.66 -10.55 2.21
C SER A 26 -7.58 -11.48 1.65
N ALA A 27 -7.89 -12.77 1.61
CA ALA A 27 -7.18 -13.71 0.75
C ALA A 27 -7.25 -13.26 -0.73
N ALA A 28 -6.26 -13.68 -1.52
CA ALA A 28 -6.22 -13.38 -2.94
C ALA A 28 -7.33 -14.15 -3.68
N GLU A 29 -8.07 -13.46 -4.53
CA GLU A 29 -9.10 -14.03 -5.39
C GLU A 29 -8.89 -13.64 -6.86
N ASP A 30 -9.47 -14.41 -7.76
CA ASP A 30 -9.41 -14.12 -9.19
C ASP A 30 -10.21 -12.85 -9.54
N LEU A 31 -9.60 -11.94 -10.32
CA LEU A 31 -10.19 -10.65 -10.68
C LEU A 31 -11.48 -10.79 -11.51
N GLN A 32 -11.53 -11.75 -12.43
CA GLN A 32 -12.71 -11.94 -13.28
C GLN A 32 -13.89 -12.40 -12.44
N THR A 33 -13.64 -13.38 -11.57
CA THR A 33 -14.62 -13.91 -10.61
C THR A 33 -15.12 -12.81 -9.67
N TYR A 34 -14.23 -11.94 -9.17
CA TYR A 34 -14.61 -10.77 -8.38
C TYR A 34 -15.51 -9.81 -9.16
N SER A 35 -15.09 -9.43 -10.37
CA SER A 35 -15.78 -8.47 -11.24
C SER A 35 -17.20 -8.92 -11.56
N GLU A 36 -17.40 -10.19 -11.95
CA GLU A 36 -18.72 -10.74 -12.27
C GLU A 36 -19.66 -10.77 -11.06
N ARG A 37 -19.11 -10.94 -9.86
CA ARG A 37 -19.88 -10.99 -8.61
C ARG A 37 -20.31 -9.60 -8.15
N GLU A 38 -19.43 -8.61 -8.23
CA GLU A 38 -19.68 -7.26 -7.70
C GLU A 38 -20.35 -6.34 -8.73
N TRP A 39 -20.00 -6.49 -10.02
CA TRP A 39 -20.43 -5.58 -11.10
C TRP A 39 -21.45 -6.20 -12.06
N LYS A 40 -22.62 -6.59 -11.53
CA LYS A 40 -23.70 -7.25 -12.30
C LYS A 40 -24.56 -6.33 -13.17
N GLY A 41 -24.46 -5.01 -12.97
CA GLY A 41 -25.31 -4.03 -13.64
C GLY A 41 -24.96 -3.80 -15.12
N ASN A 42 -25.95 -3.34 -15.89
CA ASN A 42 -25.78 -2.91 -17.29
C ASN A 42 -25.66 -1.38 -17.44
N THR A 43 -25.35 -0.68 -16.36
CA THR A 43 -25.11 0.77 -16.44
C THR A 43 -23.80 1.05 -17.16
N THR A 44 -23.64 2.24 -17.74
CA THR A 44 -22.38 2.68 -18.36
C THR A 44 -21.20 2.57 -17.39
N LYS A 45 -21.40 2.93 -16.11
CA LYS A 45 -20.38 2.77 -15.07
C LYS A 45 -20.00 1.30 -14.90
N SER A 46 -20.99 0.41 -14.74
CA SER A 46 -20.73 -1.02 -14.55
C SER A 46 -20.03 -1.67 -15.75
N LEU A 47 -20.36 -1.26 -16.97
CA LEU A 47 -19.69 -1.72 -18.18
C LEU A 47 -18.24 -1.25 -18.23
N LEU A 48 -17.98 0.03 -17.92
CA LEU A 48 -16.64 0.61 -17.89
C LEU A 48 -15.75 -0.06 -16.83
N ILE A 49 -16.27 -0.26 -15.62
CA ILE A 49 -15.52 -0.93 -14.54
C ILE A 49 -15.19 -2.38 -14.91
N ARG A 50 -16.15 -3.14 -15.45
CA ARG A 50 -15.91 -4.52 -15.92
C ARG A 50 -14.84 -4.58 -17.01
N LYS A 51 -14.87 -3.65 -17.98
CA LYS A 51 -13.83 -3.52 -19.01
C LYS A 51 -12.44 -3.31 -18.40
N GLY A 52 -12.34 -2.44 -17.39
CA GLY A 52 -11.09 -2.21 -16.66
C GLY A 52 -10.59 -3.46 -15.95
N TYR A 53 -11.48 -4.22 -15.29
CA TYR A 53 -11.13 -5.51 -14.68
C TYR A 53 -10.62 -6.52 -15.71
N GLU A 54 -11.34 -6.70 -16.81
CA GLU A 54 -10.97 -7.61 -17.89
C GLU A 54 -9.58 -7.29 -18.46
N ALA A 55 -9.26 -6.01 -18.63
CA ALA A 55 -7.98 -5.56 -19.17
C ALA A 55 -6.76 -5.97 -18.34
N ILE A 56 -6.93 -6.24 -17.03
CA ILE A 56 -5.83 -6.62 -16.13
C ILE A 56 -5.97 -8.04 -15.55
N ALA A 57 -7.08 -8.73 -15.83
CA ALA A 57 -7.43 -10.01 -15.21
C ALA A 57 -6.40 -11.13 -15.51
N SER A 58 -5.71 -11.08 -16.66
CA SER A 58 -4.67 -12.06 -16.99
C SER A 58 -3.37 -11.87 -16.20
N GLU A 59 -3.14 -10.67 -15.64
CA GLU A 59 -1.89 -10.31 -14.98
C GLU A 59 -1.96 -10.43 -13.46
N PHE A 60 -3.14 -10.18 -12.88
CA PHE A 60 -3.29 -10.01 -11.43
C PHE A 60 -4.43 -10.85 -10.82
N ASN A 61 -4.27 -11.12 -9.54
CA ASN A 61 -5.32 -11.46 -8.58
C ASN A 61 -5.63 -10.21 -7.72
N LEU A 62 -6.75 -10.23 -7.01
CA LEU A 62 -7.19 -9.16 -6.12
C LEU A 62 -7.12 -9.60 -4.66
N ARG A 63 -6.69 -8.71 -3.77
CA ARG A 63 -7.04 -8.78 -2.34
C ARG A 63 -7.91 -7.58 -2.01
N LYS A 64 -9.13 -7.82 -1.52
CA LYS A 64 -10.02 -6.77 -1.04
C LYS A 64 -9.42 -6.15 0.21
N VAL A 65 -9.43 -4.83 0.28
CA VAL A 65 -9.00 -4.10 1.48
C VAL A 65 -10.25 -3.51 2.14
N ARG A 66 -10.25 -3.46 3.47
CA ARG A 66 -11.31 -2.81 4.24
C ARG A 66 -11.52 -1.39 3.73
N GLY A 67 -12.76 -1.08 3.33
CA GLY A 67 -13.17 0.21 2.80
C GLY A 67 -13.45 1.24 3.89
N ASP A 68 -12.51 1.43 4.82
CA ASP A 68 -12.55 2.51 5.81
C ASP A 68 -11.64 3.68 5.38
N ASN A 69 -11.54 4.69 6.24
CA ASN A 69 -10.72 5.89 5.99
C ASN A 69 -9.19 5.64 6.05
N TYR A 70 -8.75 4.42 6.33
CA TYR A 70 -7.36 3.97 6.23
C TYR A 70 -7.07 3.15 4.96
N CYS A 71 -8.05 2.93 4.08
CA CYS A 71 -7.97 2.00 2.96
C CYS A 71 -6.67 2.13 2.13
N ALA A 72 -6.31 3.35 1.73
CA ALA A 72 -5.08 3.61 0.96
C ALA A 72 -3.80 3.26 1.74
N LEU A 73 -3.68 3.73 2.98
CA LEU A 73 -2.54 3.46 3.86
C LEU A 73 -2.38 1.95 4.09
N ARG A 74 -3.50 1.25 4.34
CA ARG A 74 -3.53 -0.19 4.55
C ARG A 74 -3.09 -0.96 3.32
N ALA A 75 -3.61 -0.61 2.15
CA ALA A 75 -3.28 -1.29 0.90
C ALA A 75 -1.80 -1.16 0.55
N VAL A 76 -1.23 0.05 0.72
CA VAL A 76 0.20 0.30 0.50
C VAL A 76 1.05 -0.43 1.53
N LEU A 77 0.76 -0.24 2.81
CA LEU A 77 1.55 -0.84 3.89
C LEU A 77 1.55 -2.38 3.81
N PHE A 78 0.40 -2.99 3.51
CA PHE A 78 0.31 -4.44 3.29
C PHE A 78 1.27 -4.91 2.18
N GLN A 79 1.32 -4.21 1.04
CA GLN A 79 2.22 -4.57 -0.04
C GLN A 79 3.69 -4.35 0.32
N VAL A 80 4.02 -3.23 0.95
CA VAL A 80 5.37 -2.96 1.41
C VAL A 80 5.83 -4.08 2.35
N LEU A 81 5.04 -4.44 3.35
CA LEU A 81 5.37 -5.48 4.32
C LEU A 81 5.51 -6.87 3.67
N SER A 82 4.61 -7.22 2.75
CA SER A 82 4.60 -8.55 2.11
C SER A 82 5.69 -8.73 1.04
N GLN A 83 6.09 -7.64 0.38
CA GLN A 83 7.03 -7.67 -0.75
C GLN A 83 8.46 -7.30 -0.33
N SER A 84 8.64 -6.65 0.83
CA SER A 84 9.96 -6.21 1.30
C SER A 84 10.93 -7.38 1.48
N LYS A 85 12.12 -7.21 0.90
CA LYS A 85 13.28 -8.10 1.07
C LYS A 85 14.40 -7.44 1.86
N GLN A 86 14.20 -6.20 2.26
CA GLN A 86 15.15 -5.41 3.03
C GLN A 86 14.39 -4.54 4.01
N LEU A 87 15.09 -4.15 5.07
CA LEU A 87 14.61 -3.15 5.98
C LEU A 87 14.70 -1.79 5.29
N PRO A 88 13.64 -0.97 5.28
CA PRO A 88 13.75 0.38 4.74
C PRO A 88 14.76 1.22 5.53
N ALA A 89 15.50 2.10 4.86
CA ALA A 89 16.53 2.97 5.44
C ALA A 89 16.05 3.68 6.73
N TRP A 90 14.81 4.17 6.72
CA TRP A 90 14.21 4.89 7.83
C TRP A 90 13.89 4.04 9.06
N LEU A 91 13.89 2.71 8.95
CA LEU A 91 13.65 1.78 10.06
C LEU A 91 14.97 1.20 10.63
N HIS A 92 16.12 1.60 10.07
CA HIS A 92 17.43 1.27 10.66
C HIS A 92 17.74 2.07 11.93
N ASP A 93 16.99 3.14 12.19
CA ASP A 93 17.11 3.96 13.40
C ASP A 93 16.83 3.12 14.65
N SER A 94 17.73 3.19 15.62
CA SER A 94 17.73 2.36 16.83
C SER A 94 16.52 2.59 17.74
N ASP A 95 15.89 3.77 17.66
CA ASP A 95 14.76 4.13 18.53
C ASP A 95 13.44 3.49 18.08
N ILE A 96 13.29 3.18 16.79
CA ILE A 96 12.10 2.51 16.23
C ILE A 96 12.14 1.00 16.53
N LYS A 97 13.33 0.42 16.76
CA LYS A 97 13.53 -1.03 16.94
C LYS A 97 12.93 -1.62 18.22
N LYS A 98 12.51 -0.79 19.19
CA LYS A 98 12.13 -1.27 20.54
C LYS A 98 10.66 -1.69 20.70
N ASN A 99 9.76 -1.35 19.77
CA ASN A 99 8.33 -1.64 19.91
C ASN A 99 7.89 -2.80 18.98
N ASN A 100 7.61 -3.94 19.62
CA ASN A 100 7.29 -5.25 19.06
C ASN A 100 5.86 -5.38 18.49
N TYR A 101 5.49 -4.61 17.48
CA TYR A 101 4.18 -4.79 16.83
C TYR A 101 4.32 -5.74 15.64
N PHE A 102 4.97 -5.32 14.55
CA PHE A 102 5.39 -6.22 13.47
C PHE A 102 6.91 -6.34 13.42
N ASN A 103 7.46 -7.55 13.56
CA ASN A 103 8.89 -7.77 13.39
C ASN A 103 9.26 -7.77 11.89
N TRP A 104 9.46 -6.57 11.36
CA TRP A 104 9.90 -6.36 9.98
C TRP A 104 11.21 -7.09 9.66
N GLN A 105 12.09 -7.27 10.67
CA GLN A 105 13.32 -8.02 10.51
C GLN A 105 13.04 -9.50 10.27
N GLU A 106 12.10 -10.10 11.01
CA GLU A 106 11.67 -11.49 10.78
C GLU A 106 11.02 -11.64 9.39
N ALA A 107 10.13 -10.72 9.01
CA ALA A 107 9.50 -10.76 7.69
C ALA A 107 10.53 -10.70 6.56
N VAL A 108 11.55 -9.83 6.68
CA VAL A 108 12.64 -9.75 5.70
C VAL A 108 13.49 -11.04 5.66
N GLN A 109 13.59 -11.76 6.78
CA GLN A 109 14.33 -13.03 6.89
C GLN A 109 13.55 -14.24 6.36
N CYS A 110 12.23 -14.12 6.14
CA CYS A 110 11.42 -15.20 5.57
C CYS A 110 11.94 -15.66 4.21
N LYS A 111 12.01 -16.98 4.04
CA LYS A 111 12.58 -17.60 2.83
C LYS A 111 11.60 -17.58 1.66
N SER A 112 10.29 -17.56 1.93
CA SER A 112 9.25 -17.58 0.91
C SER A 112 8.35 -16.33 0.97
N LEU A 113 7.77 -15.98 -0.18
CA LEU A 113 6.75 -14.92 -0.27
C LEU A 113 5.51 -15.30 0.55
N GLU A 114 5.11 -16.57 0.50
CA GLU A 114 3.95 -17.10 1.22
C GLU A 114 4.08 -16.92 2.74
N GLU A 115 5.26 -17.19 3.30
CA GLU A 115 5.51 -17.01 4.73
C GLU A 115 5.42 -15.54 5.14
N ARG A 116 5.98 -14.63 4.34
CA ARG A 116 5.83 -13.18 4.56
C ARG A 116 4.38 -12.74 4.49
N GLU A 117 3.66 -13.18 3.46
CA GLU A 117 2.25 -12.83 3.29
C GLU A 117 1.42 -13.34 4.48
N ARG A 118 1.70 -14.54 4.98
CA ARG A 118 1.05 -15.08 6.18
C ARG A 118 1.34 -14.23 7.41
N MET A 119 2.58 -13.79 7.61
CA MET A 119 2.93 -12.86 8.70
C MET A 119 2.20 -11.52 8.57
N CYS A 120 2.16 -10.95 7.37
CA CYS A 120 1.42 -9.71 7.13
C CYS A 120 -0.07 -9.88 7.45
N GLN A 121 -0.70 -10.96 6.99
CA GLN A 121 -2.11 -11.26 7.29
C GLN A 121 -2.40 -11.44 8.80
N GLN A 122 -1.39 -11.72 9.64
CA GLN A 122 -1.58 -11.77 11.09
C GLN A 122 -1.74 -10.37 11.69
N VAL A 123 -1.05 -9.37 11.13
CA VAL A 123 -1.19 -7.95 11.52
C VAL A 123 -2.51 -7.39 11.01
N PHE A 124 -2.84 -7.65 9.75
CA PHE A 124 -3.98 -7.02 9.07
C PHE A 124 -5.32 -7.71 9.40
N ARG A 125 -5.71 -7.63 10.67
CA ARG A 125 -6.93 -8.23 11.24
C ARG A 125 -7.91 -7.21 11.82
N GLY A 126 -7.60 -5.92 11.70
CA GLY A 126 -8.40 -4.84 12.27
C GLY A 126 -8.29 -4.74 13.79
N HIS A 127 -7.18 -5.18 14.37
CA HIS A 127 -6.84 -4.99 15.79
C HIS A 127 -5.96 -3.76 15.99
N ASP A 128 -5.75 -3.35 17.24
CA ASP A 128 -5.01 -2.13 17.60
C ASP A 128 -3.62 -2.04 16.94
N GLU A 129 -2.90 -3.16 16.88
CA GLU A 129 -1.59 -3.28 16.24
C GLU A 129 -1.58 -2.73 14.80
N GLU A 130 -2.62 -3.03 14.02
CA GLU A 130 -2.76 -2.56 12.65
C GLU A 130 -2.90 -1.03 12.61
N TYR A 131 -3.75 -0.47 13.47
CA TYR A 131 -4.02 0.97 13.50
C TYR A 131 -2.83 1.76 14.03
N GLU A 132 -2.09 1.22 15.00
CA GLU A 132 -0.84 1.82 15.48
C GLU A 132 0.20 1.91 14.35
N LEU A 133 0.32 0.89 13.51
CA LEU A 133 1.20 0.94 12.34
C LEU A 133 0.73 1.97 11.29
N LEU A 134 -0.58 2.09 11.09
CA LEU A 134 -1.16 3.09 10.18
C LEU A 134 -0.96 4.53 10.69
N GLU A 135 -1.03 4.75 12.00
CA GLU A 135 -0.69 6.04 12.64
C GLU A 135 0.81 6.34 12.59
N ALA A 136 1.66 5.34 12.80
CA ALA A 136 3.11 5.49 12.60
C ALA A 136 3.44 5.87 11.15
N LEU A 137 2.73 5.31 10.18
CA LEU A 137 2.87 5.67 8.77
C LEU A 137 2.42 7.11 8.49
N LYS A 138 1.33 7.58 9.12
CA LYS A 138 0.94 9.00 9.06
C LYS A 138 2.05 9.89 9.63
N PHE A 139 2.65 9.52 10.76
CA PHE A 139 3.75 10.29 11.34
C PHE A 139 4.97 10.35 10.42
N LEU A 140 5.29 9.25 9.73
CA LEU A 140 6.34 9.21 8.71
C LEU A 140 6.03 10.17 7.53
N MET A 141 4.78 10.19 7.06
CA MET A 141 4.32 11.13 6.04
C MET A 141 4.47 12.58 6.50
N LEU A 142 4.09 12.90 7.74
CA LEU A 142 4.26 14.23 8.31
C LEU A 142 5.74 14.64 8.37
N ARG A 143 6.62 13.76 8.85
CA ARG A 143 8.07 14.01 8.89
C ARG A 143 8.61 14.33 7.49
N THR A 144 8.18 13.57 6.49
CA THR A 144 8.57 13.78 5.10
C THR A 144 8.06 15.14 4.59
N ALA A 145 6.81 15.49 4.89
CA ALA A 145 6.24 16.78 4.53
C ALA A 145 6.98 17.96 5.18
N VAL A 146 7.40 17.83 6.44
CA VAL A 146 8.22 18.84 7.13
C VAL A 146 9.57 19.03 6.43
N GLN A 147 10.24 17.92 6.09
CA GLN A 147 11.51 17.98 5.39
C GLN A 147 11.38 18.65 4.01
N LEU A 148 10.42 18.18 3.20
CA LEU A 148 10.18 18.72 1.86
C LEU A 148 9.80 20.21 1.90
N HIS A 149 8.96 20.63 2.86
CA HIS A 149 8.64 22.05 3.03
C HIS A 149 9.87 22.88 3.40
N SER A 150 10.73 22.39 4.29
CA SER A 150 11.95 23.10 4.67
C SER A 150 12.90 23.26 3.49
N ASP A 151 13.01 22.23 2.65
CA ASP A 151 13.84 22.25 1.45
C ASP A 151 13.25 23.22 0.40
N MET A 152 11.92 23.21 0.23
CA MET A 152 11.18 24.14 -0.62
C MET A 152 11.41 25.61 -0.19
N GLU A 153 11.34 25.91 1.11
CA GLU A 153 11.60 27.26 1.65
C GLU A 153 13.04 27.75 1.45
N LYS A 154 14.00 26.81 1.42
CA LYS A 154 15.42 27.11 1.15
C LYS A 154 15.71 27.28 -0.34
N GLY A 155 14.73 27.06 -1.22
CA GLY A 155 14.91 27.04 -2.66
C GLY A 155 15.69 25.82 -3.17
N SER A 156 15.74 24.74 -2.39
CA SER A 156 16.28 23.45 -2.83
C SER A 156 15.34 22.81 -3.86
N ASP A 157 15.88 21.86 -4.63
CA ASP A 157 15.07 21.04 -5.53
C ASP A 157 14.16 20.11 -4.74
N VAL A 158 12.87 20.10 -5.09
CA VAL A 158 11.83 19.27 -4.45
C VAL A 158 10.90 18.69 -5.52
N PRO A 159 10.32 17.50 -5.29
CA PRO A 159 9.34 16.90 -6.19
C PRO A 159 8.19 17.84 -6.55
N GLU A 160 7.68 17.75 -7.78
CA GLU A 160 6.59 18.60 -8.27
C GLU A 160 5.35 18.53 -7.36
N PHE A 161 5.01 17.33 -6.86
CA PHE A 161 3.86 17.15 -5.97
C PHE A 161 4.00 17.94 -4.66
N CYS A 162 5.22 18.28 -4.21
CA CYS A 162 5.44 19.10 -3.02
C CYS A 162 4.85 20.49 -3.19
N TRP A 163 5.08 21.11 -4.36
CA TRP A 163 4.48 22.40 -4.70
C TRP A 163 2.96 22.32 -4.74
N LEU A 164 2.40 21.26 -5.33
CA LEU A 164 0.95 21.04 -5.37
C LEU A 164 0.37 20.83 -3.97
N LEU A 165 1.07 20.10 -3.10
CA LEU A 165 0.63 19.82 -1.73
C LEU A 165 0.50 21.11 -0.93
N PHE A 166 1.50 21.99 -1.00
CA PHE A 166 1.59 23.23 -0.23
C PHE A 166 0.96 24.46 -0.92
N ALA A 167 0.61 24.38 -2.20
CA ALA A 167 -0.16 25.42 -2.88
C ALA A 167 -1.65 25.46 -2.44
N ARG A 168 -2.17 24.39 -1.85
CA ARG A 168 -3.56 24.32 -1.36
C ARG A 168 -3.78 25.29 -0.21
N ASP A 169 -4.90 26.03 -0.22
CA ASP A 169 -5.22 26.99 0.83
C ASP A 169 -5.30 26.37 2.24
N SER A 170 -5.74 25.12 2.33
CA SER A 170 -5.87 24.36 3.56
C SER A 170 -4.59 23.64 3.99
N SER A 171 -3.51 23.69 3.20
CA SER A 171 -2.29 22.90 3.42
C SER A 171 -1.02 23.70 3.16
N LYS A 172 -0.99 25.02 3.39
CA LYS A 172 0.15 25.91 3.07
C LYS A 172 1.48 25.58 3.76
N CYS A 173 1.44 24.82 4.84
CA CYS A 173 2.62 24.41 5.60
C CYS A 173 2.37 23.09 6.34
N PRO A 174 3.40 22.41 6.88
CA PRO A 174 3.23 21.11 7.53
C PRO A 174 2.23 21.12 8.69
N LYS A 175 2.13 22.25 9.41
CA LYS A 175 1.14 22.44 10.48
C LYS A 175 -0.29 22.36 9.94
N THR A 176 -0.59 23.10 8.87
CA THR A 176 -1.95 23.13 8.28
C THR A 176 -2.25 21.83 7.54
N PHE A 177 -1.26 21.22 6.90
CA PHE A 177 -1.37 19.87 6.37
C PHE A 177 -1.80 18.86 7.44
N LEU A 178 -1.12 18.86 8.60
CA LEU A 178 -1.50 17.98 9.71
C LEU A 178 -2.92 18.24 10.18
N THR A 179 -3.25 19.51 10.50
CA THR A 179 -4.50 19.84 11.17
C THR A 179 -5.73 19.72 10.27
N ASN A 180 -5.57 19.90 8.96
CA ASN A 180 -6.69 19.98 8.03
C ASN A 180 -6.81 18.77 7.10
N HIS A 181 -5.75 17.95 6.98
CA HIS A 181 -5.73 16.80 6.08
C HIS A 181 -5.31 15.52 6.82
N LEU A 182 -4.05 15.42 7.26
CA LEU A 182 -3.50 14.15 7.73
C LEU A 182 -4.21 13.63 8.98
N ARG A 183 -4.65 14.49 9.91
CA ARG A 183 -5.39 14.06 11.10
C ARG A 183 -6.74 13.42 10.78
N HIS A 184 -7.32 13.73 9.62
CA HIS A 184 -8.63 13.26 9.17
C HIS A 184 -8.54 11.88 8.52
N VAL A 185 -7.34 11.49 8.07
CA VAL A 185 -7.04 10.17 7.53
C VAL A 185 -7.25 9.12 8.61
N GLY A 186 -8.16 8.18 8.33
CA GLY A 186 -8.60 7.16 9.27
C GLY A 186 -9.83 7.52 10.10
N PHE A 187 -10.28 8.78 10.09
CA PHE A 187 -11.45 9.22 10.84
C PHE A 187 -12.63 9.58 9.94
N ASN A 188 -12.53 10.65 9.15
CA ASN A 188 -13.61 11.15 8.29
C ASN A 188 -13.19 11.42 6.83
N GLY A 189 -11.96 11.07 6.46
CA GLY A 189 -11.48 11.11 5.07
C GLY A 189 -10.36 10.11 4.81
N GLY A 190 -10.16 9.75 3.54
CA GLY A 190 -8.99 9.00 3.07
C GLY A 190 -7.90 9.93 2.52
N LEU A 191 -6.86 9.35 1.91
CA LEU A 191 -5.83 10.12 1.21
C LEU A 191 -6.33 10.68 -0.11
N GLU A 192 -5.99 11.93 -0.40
CA GLU A 192 -6.10 12.52 -1.74
C GLU A 192 -4.93 12.10 -2.63
N GLN A 193 -5.04 12.32 -3.95
CA GLN A 193 -4.00 11.91 -4.92
C GLN A 193 -2.62 12.54 -4.64
N VAL A 194 -2.58 13.82 -4.24
CA VAL A 194 -1.31 14.47 -3.87
C VAL A 194 -0.70 13.88 -2.60
N GLU A 195 -1.55 13.34 -1.71
CA GLU A 195 -1.12 12.68 -0.48
C GLU A 195 -0.69 11.23 -0.74
N MET A 196 -1.20 10.59 -1.80
CA MET A 196 -0.65 9.34 -2.33
C MET A 196 0.78 9.52 -2.84
N CYS A 197 1.10 10.65 -3.49
CA CYS A 197 2.50 10.98 -3.84
C CYS A 197 3.37 11.09 -2.60
N LEU A 198 2.91 11.81 -1.57
CA LEU A 198 3.63 11.94 -0.30
C LEU A 198 3.85 10.56 0.34
N LEU A 199 2.84 9.69 0.35
CA LEU A 199 2.94 8.33 0.88
C LEU A 199 4.01 7.51 0.16
N GLY A 200 3.98 7.49 -1.18
CA GLY A 200 5.00 6.79 -1.98
C GLY A 200 6.40 7.34 -1.71
N TYR A 201 6.54 8.66 -1.68
CA TYR A 201 7.83 9.33 -1.41
C TYR A 201 8.36 9.02 0.00
N SER A 202 7.49 9.04 1.01
CA SER A 202 7.83 8.69 2.40
C SER A 202 8.37 7.27 2.56
N LEU A 203 7.86 6.34 1.75
CA LEU A 203 8.25 4.94 1.77
C LEU A 203 9.39 4.63 0.78
N GLN A 204 9.75 5.58 -0.08
CA GLN A 204 10.66 5.37 -1.23
C GLN A 204 10.14 4.31 -2.20
N GLU A 205 8.82 4.28 -2.38
CA GLU A 205 8.12 3.32 -3.23
C GLU A 205 7.30 4.02 -4.31
N THR A 206 7.31 3.43 -5.50
CA THR A 206 6.38 3.82 -6.57
C THR A 206 5.09 3.01 -6.44
N ILE A 207 3.96 3.70 -6.30
CA ILE A 207 2.63 3.09 -6.25
C ILE A 207 1.97 3.22 -7.62
N ARG A 208 1.77 2.10 -8.32
CA ARG A 208 1.01 2.02 -9.57
C ARG A 208 -0.46 1.75 -9.23
N VAL A 209 -1.36 2.66 -9.58
CA VAL A 209 -2.80 2.51 -9.37
C VAL A 209 -3.51 2.32 -10.71
N VAL A 210 -4.25 1.22 -10.82
CA VAL A 210 -5.22 1.00 -11.91
C VAL A 210 -6.55 1.64 -11.51
N ARG A 211 -6.92 2.74 -12.17
CA ARG A 211 -8.13 3.53 -11.91
C ARG A 211 -9.23 3.07 -12.87
N LEU A 212 -10.04 2.10 -12.46
CA LEU A 212 -10.99 1.41 -13.36
C LEU A 212 -12.02 2.35 -13.99
N TYR A 213 -12.45 3.37 -13.25
CA TYR A 213 -13.39 4.38 -13.76
C TYR A 213 -12.77 5.32 -14.80
N LYS A 214 -11.47 5.19 -15.06
CA LYS A 214 -10.68 5.90 -16.08
C LYS A 214 -10.18 4.95 -17.18
N CYS A 215 -10.77 3.76 -17.33
CA CYS A 215 -10.32 2.72 -18.28
C CYS A 215 -10.12 3.20 -19.72
N ASP A 216 -10.91 4.17 -20.16
CA ASP A 216 -10.88 4.70 -21.53
C ASP A 216 -10.05 5.99 -21.66
N THR A 217 -9.25 6.34 -20.65
CA THR A 217 -8.40 7.54 -20.65
C THR A 217 -6.95 7.18 -20.35
N GLU A 218 -6.06 8.15 -20.59
CA GLU A 218 -4.63 8.03 -20.24
C GLU A 218 -4.40 7.88 -18.73
N GLU A 219 -5.39 8.22 -17.91
CA GLU A 219 -5.35 8.09 -16.45
C GLU A 219 -5.68 6.67 -15.95
N PHE A 220 -5.99 5.72 -16.84
CA PHE A 220 -6.29 4.34 -16.45
C PHE A 220 -5.21 3.75 -15.54
N ILE A 221 -3.94 4.09 -15.81
CA ILE A 221 -2.80 3.76 -14.95
C ILE A 221 -2.15 5.07 -14.51
N THR A 222 -2.11 5.31 -13.21
CA THR A 222 -1.42 6.46 -12.60
C THR A 222 -0.32 5.95 -11.66
N TYR A 223 0.77 6.71 -11.54
CA TYR A 223 1.89 6.41 -10.65
C TYR A 223 2.02 7.49 -9.58
N TYR A 224 2.24 7.07 -8.34
CA TYR A 224 2.43 7.95 -7.19
C TYR A 224 3.74 7.62 -6.46
N PRO A 225 4.68 8.56 -6.37
CA PRO A 225 4.76 9.75 -7.22
C PRO A 225 5.06 9.37 -8.69
N ASN A 226 4.94 10.34 -9.59
CA ASN A 226 5.11 10.16 -11.04
C ASN A 226 6.55 10.42 -11.52
N ASP A 227 7.39 11.02 -10.68
CA ASP A 227 8.74 11.49 -10.98
C ASP A 227 9.81 10.40 -10.88
N HIS A 228 9.57 9.32 -10.12
CA HIS A 228 10.42 8.14 -10.09
C HIS A 228 9.61 6.87 -10.25
N LYS A 229 10.08 5.99 -11.14
CA LYS A 229 9.48 4.69 -11.42
C LYS A 229 10.42 3.58 -10.97
N ASN A 230 10.10 2.95 -9.85
CA ASN A 230 10.75 1.73 -9.40
C ASN A 230 10.51 0.61 -10.43
N ALA A 231 11.51 -0.26 -10.61
CA ALA A 231 11.40 -1.41 -11.51
C ALA A 231 10.28 -2.39 -11.11
N SER A 232 9.89 -2.38 -9.82
CA SER A 232 8.79 -3.19 -9.27
C SER A 232 7.88 -2.29 -8.42
N PRO A 233 6.87 -1.63 -9.00
CA PRO A 233 5.96 -0.77 -8.25
C PRO A 233 4.94 -1.58 -7.45
N LEU A 234 4.47 -1.01 -6.34
CA LEU A 234 3.33 -1.54 -5.58
C LEU A 234 2.07 -1.37 -6.42
N CYS A 235 1.32 -2.43 -6.67
CA CYS A 235 0.19 -2.40 -7.60
C CYS A 235 -1.14 -2.34 -6.84
N LEU A 236 -1.90 -1.28 -7.03
CA LEU A 236 -3.22 -1.08 -6.46
C LEU A 236 -4.28 -0.94 -7.55
N LEU A 237 -5.53 -1.10 -7.13
CA LEU A 237 -6.71 -0.91 -7.97
C LEU A 237 -7.71 -0.03 -7.23
N THR A 238 -8.35 0.89 -7.93
CA THR A 238 -9.45 1.67 -7.39
C THR A 238 -10.59 1.83 -8.39
N GLU A 239 -11.81 1.78 -7.87
CA GLU A 239 -13.04 1.97 -8.63
C GLU A 239 -13.50 3.45 -8.61
N ASP A 240 -12.96 4.28 -7.71
CA ASP A 240 -13.48 5.62 -7.42
C ASP A 240 -12.49 6.63 -6.77
N ASP A 241 -11.20 6.28 -6.64
CA ASP A 241 -10.15 7.02 -5.89
C ASP A 241 -10.44 7.22 -4.39
N ARG A 242 -11.37 6.45 -3.81
CA ARG A 242 -11.65 6.44 -2.37
C ARG A 242 -11.32 5.09 -1.73
N HIS A 243 -11.54 4.02 -2.50
CA HIS A 243 -11.30 2.65 -2.06
C HIS A 243 -10.21 2.01 -2.91
N TYR A 244 -9.19 1.48 -2.26
CA TYR A 244 -8.02 0.88 -2.89
C TYR A 244 -7.89 -0.58 -2.52
N ASN A 245 -7.87 -1.46 -3.52
CA ASN A 245 -7.58 -2.87 -3.36
C ASN A 245 -6.15 -3.20 -3.80
N VAL A 246 -5.61 -4.30 -3.29
CA VAL A 246 -4.25 -4.75 -3.64
C VAL A 246 -4.31 -5.68 -4.85
N LEU A 247 -3.44 -5.42 -5.83
CA LEU A 247 -3.23 -6.31 -6.97
C LEU A 247 -2.02 -7.20 -6.72
N VAL A 248 -2.22 -8.51 -6.82
CA VAL A 248 -1.16 -9.52 -6.62
C VAL A 248 -0.83 -10.14 -7.98
N PRO A 249 0.42 -10.08 -8.47
CA PRO A 249 0.78 -10.67 -9.76
C PRO A 249 0.51 -12.19 -9.81
N LYS A 250 -0.16 -12.68 -10.88
CA LYS A 250 -0.45 -14.11 -11.09
C LYS A 250 0.80 -14.96 -11.41
N LYS A 251 1.86 -14.35 -11.94
CA LYS A 251 3.12 -15.03 -12.28
C LYS A 251 4.24 -14.51 -11.38
N PRO A 252 5.03 -15.38 -10.71
CA PRO A 252 6.30 -14.94 -10.15
C PRO A 252 7.18 -14.42 -11.31
N PRO A 253 8.02 -13.40 -11.09
CA PRO A 253 8.96 -12.97 -12.11
C PRO A 253 9.82 -14.17 -12.50
N LYS A 254 9.82 -14.49 -13.81
CA LYS A 254 10.66 -15.57 -14.38
C LYS A 254 12.15 -15.31 -14.14
N PHE A 255 12.48 -14.08 -13.77
CA PHE A 255 13.82 -13.59 -13.56
C PHE A 255 14.00 -13.15 -12.09
N ASP A 256 15.22 -13.28 -11.56
CA ASP A 256 15.58 -12.71 -10.26
C ASP A 256 15.70 -11.17 -10.34
N ALA A 257 16.06 -10.54 -9.22
CA ALA A 257 16.22 -9.08 -9.12
C ALA A 257 17.32 -8.51 -10.04
N TYR A 258 18.09 -9.37 -10.69
CA TYR A 258 19.18 -9.02 -11.61
C TYR A 258 18.88 -9.45 -13.06
N GLY A 259 17.64 -9.85 -13.36
CA GLY A 259 17.24 -10.24 -14.71
C GLY A 259 17.70 -11.64 -15.12
N ARG A 260 18.08 -12.54 -14.20
CA ARG A 260 18.49 -13.91 -14.51
C ARG A 260 17.35 -14.90 -14.39
N PRO A 261 17.14 -15.83 -15.35
CA PRO A 261 16.07 -16.82 -15.24
C PRO A 261 16.24 -17.68 -13.99
N LYS A 262 15.17 -17.86 -13.20
CA LYS A 262 15.16 -18.83 -12.11
C LYS A 262 14.92 -20.23 -12.69
N TRP A 263 15.98 -20.95 -13.04
CA TRP A 263 15.89 -22.37 -13.36
C TRP A 263 15.79 -23.18 -12.06
N ASN A 264 14.78 -24.06 -11.95
CA ASN A 264 14.83 -25.13 -10.98
C ASN A 264 15.95 -26.08 -11.42
N PRO A 265 16.97 -26.36 -10.59
CA PRO A 265 17.94 -27.40 -10.95
C PRO A 265 17.18 -28.72 -11.11
N PRO A 266 17.51 -29.55 -12.12
CA PRO A 266 16.98 -30.89 -12.20
C PRO A 266 17.27 -31.62 -10.88
N SER A 267 16.26 -32.29 -10.34
CA SER A 267 16.47 -33.29 -9.31
C SER A 267 17.45 -34.32 -9.86
N ASP A 268 18.69 -34.29 -9.37
CA ASP A 268 19.73 -35.25 -9.71
C ASP A 268 19.22 -36.66 -9.37
N GLY A 269 18.70 -37.32 -10.40
CA GLY A 269 18.49 -38.75 -10.42
C GLY A 269 19.86 -39.41 -10.29
N GLN A 270 19.93 -40.37 -9.37
CA GLN A 270 21.03 -41.29 -9.20
C GLN A 270 21.61 -41.76 -10.54
N SER A 271 22.92 -41.60 -10.71
CA SER A 271 23.70 -42.55 -11.51
C SER A 271 24.97 -42.91 -10.75
N SER A 272 24.88 -44.10 -10.16
CA SER A 272 25.93 -45.01 -9.73
C SER A 272 27.35 -44.77 -10.26
N ILE A 273 28.27 -44.76 -9.29
CA ILE A 273 29.61 -45.38 -9.32
C ILE A 273 29.82 -46.33 -10.51
N THR A 274 30.88 -46.15 -11.31
CA THR A 274 31.94 -47.16 -11.53
C THR A 274 33.20 -46.53 -12.15
N THR A 275 34.30 -46.74 -11.45
CA THR A 275 35.72 -46.54 -11.80
C THR A 275 36.16 -47.27 -13.07
N ARG A 276 37.06 -46.70 -13.89
CA ARG A 276 38.42 -47.26 -14.17
C ARG A 276 39.16 -46.56 -15.33
N LEU A 277 40.43 -46.28 -14.99
CA LEU A 277 41.66 -46.04 -15.77
C LEU A 277 41.74 -44.76 -16.62
#